data_AF-A0A2D6YL73-F1
#
_entry.id   AF-A0A2D6YL73-F1
#
_cell.length_a   1.000
_cell.length_b   1.000
_cell.length_c   1.000
_cell.angle_alpha   90.00
_cell.angle_beta   90.00
_cell.angle_gamma   90.00
#
_symmetry.space_group_name_H-M   'P 1'
#
loop_
_entity.id
_entity.type
_entity.pdbx_description
1 polymer ?
#
loop_
_entity_poly.entity_id
_entity_poly.type
_entity_poly.pdbx_seq_one_letter_code
_entity_poly.pdbx_strand_id
1 'polypeptide(L)'
;MLEDKAHTLKKRKIIVLFSLLIFFQNIANTFALGEVSSYEGLRSSWNEIFPDGNRNAAGAKFFKYILEKENNFEKFTESNKLYCAVSGSLIKPGKKPHNIYLNDFETNEKICGDYYACCWPCLCDVMLYSKINRTMIHFEGNAETVHAITIDNPCEKKYFPEEINREYFCSGSEINTDSVKEISGRLVIGYLHNATTCSSDKILQIDNDRFTGKLCSVRNNIPIDKLDFGMGDIFIKLAN
;
A
#
# COMPACT_ATOMS: atom_id res chain seq x y z
N MET A 1 60.35 -3.32 -7.24
CA MET A 1 59.71 -2.51 -6.16
C MET A 1 58.38 -1.86 -6.57
N LEU A 2 58.18 -1.44 -7.83
CA LEU A 2 56.90 -0.89 -8.31
C LEU A 2 55.81 -1.95 -8.56
N GLU A 3 56.19 -3.13 -9.08
CA GLU A 3 55.24 -4.24 -9.36
C GLU A 3 54.64 -4.88 -8.09
N ASP A 4 55.43 -5.07 -7.03
CA ASP A 4 54.92 -5.60 -5.74
C ASP A 4 53.90 -4.67 -5.06
N LYS A 5 54.07 -3.35 -5.20
CA LYS A 5 53.12 -2.37 -4.68
C LYS A 5 51.80 -2.42 -5.44
N ALA A 6 51.84 -2.61 -6.75
CA ALA A 6 50.64 -2.75 -7.58
C ALA A 6 49.86 -4.04 -7.28
N HIS A 7 50.55 -5.16 -7.10
CA HIS A 7 49.94 -6.43 -6.72
C HIS A 7 49.28 -6.37 -5.33
N THR A 8 49.97 -5.78 -4.36
CA THR A 8 49.44 -5.58 -2.99
C THR A 8 48.23 -4.64 -2.96
N LEU A 9 48.25 -3.56 -3.76
CA LEU A 9 47.13 -2.63 -3.89
C LEU A 9 45.92 -3.29 -4.54
N LYS A 10 46.11 -4.13 -5.57
CA LYS A 10 45.04 -4.90 -6.23
C LYS A 10 44.41 -5.91 -5.26
N LYS A 11 45.22 -6.60 -4.46
CA LYS A 11 44.75 -7.54 -3.42
C LYS A 11 43.95 -6.83 -2.33
N ARG A 12 44.39 -5.66 -1.86
CA ARG A 12 43.64 -4.82 -0.90
C ARG A 12 42.30 -4.34 -1.46
N LYS A 13 42.25 -3.91 -2.74
CA LYS A 13 41.00 -3.51 -3.40
C LYS A 13 40.00 -4.67 -3.49
N ILE A 14 40.47 -5.88 -3.80
CA ILE A 14 39.62 -7.08 -3.87
C ILE A 14 39.05 -7.43 -2.49
N ILE A 15 39.87 -7.37 -1.43
CA ILE A 15 39.41 -7.63 -0.06
C ILE A 15 38.35 -6.60 0.36
N VAL A 16 38.57 -5.31 0.10
CA VAL A 16 37.59 -4.26 0.41
C VAL A 16 36.27 -4.48 -0.35
N LEU A 17 36.33 -4.81 -1.64
CA LEU A 17 35.14 -5.10 -2.45
C LEU A 17 34.35 -6.30 -1.90
N PHE A 18 35.07 -7.35 -1.48
CA PHE A 18 34.47 -8.57 -0.91
C PHE A 18 33.85 -8.31 0.46
N SER A 19 34.50 -7.52 1.32
CA SER A 19 33.95 -7.09 2.61
C SER A 19 32.70 -6.22 2.43
N LEU A 20 32.69 -5.31 1.45
CA LEU A 20 31.51 -4.53 1.08
C LEU A 20 30.36 -5.44 0.63
N LEU A 21 30.61 -6.42 -0.23
CA LEU A 21 29.61 -7.40 -0.67
C LEU A 21 28.98 -8.17 0.49
N ILE A 22 29.80 -8.68 1.42
CA ILE A 22 29.31 -9.38 2.61
C ILE A 22 28.46 -8.44 3.48
N PHE A 23 28.90 -7.19 3.66
CA PHE A 23 28.14 -6.21 4.43
C PHE A 23 26.78 -5.92 3.81
N PHE A 24 26.71 -5.72 2.49
CA PHE A 24 25.44 -5.53 1.77
C PHE A 24 24.52 -6.75 1.86
N GLN A 25 25.06 -7.97 1.79
CA GLN A 25 24.26 -9.19 1.94
C GLN A 25 23.64 -9.30 3.35
N ASN A 26 24.40 -8.97 4.40
CA ASN A 26 23.88 -8.99 5.76
C ASN A 26 22.75 -7.98 5.96
N ILE A 27 22.90 -6.77 5.43
CA ILE A 27 21.85 -5.74 5.48
C ILE A 27 20.57 -6.21 4.76
N ALA A 28 20.70 -6.72 3.53
CA ALA A 28 19.56 -7.22 2.77
C ALA A 28 18.82 -8.36 3.51
N ASN A 29 19.56 -9.26 4.16
CA ASN A 29 18.96 -10.32 4.98
C ASN A 29 18.21 -9.77 6.20
N THR A 30 18.72 -8.73 6.86
CA THR A 30 18.02 -8.10 7.99
C THR A 30 16.69 -7.49 7.55
N PHE A 31 16.66 -6.79 6.41
CA PHE A 31 15.41 -6.24 5.86
C PHE A 31 14.39 -7.33 5.50
N ALA A 32 14.83 -8.39 4.82
CA ALA A 32 13.95 -9.51 4.48
C ALA A 32 13.39 -10.21 5.74
N LEU A 33 14.21 -10.38 6.78
CA LEU A 33 13.75 -10.91 8.08
C LEU A 33 12.75 -9.97 8.76
N GLY A 34 12.96 -8.65 8.67
CA GLY A 34 12.03 -7.64 9.18
C GLY A 34 10.65 -7.73 8.50
N GLU A 35 10.62 -7.78 7.17
CA GLU A 35 9.38 -7.89 6.39
C GLU A 35 8.62 -9.20 6.72
N VAL A 36 9.33 -10.32 6.84
CA VAL A 36 8.75 -11.62 7.25
C VAL A 36 8.17 -11.54 8.67
N SER A 37 8.89 -10.89 9.60
CA SER A 37 8.41 -10.69 10.97
C SER A 37 7.14 -9.85 11.00
N SER A 38 7.07 -8.74 10.25
CA SER A 38 5.86 -7.91 10.13
C SER A 38 4.69 -8.70 9.56
N TYR A 39 4.93 -9.53 8.56
CA TYR A 39 3.90 -10.37 7.94
C TYR A 39 3.30 -11.37 8.94
N GLU A 40 4.15 -12.10 9.68
CA GLU A 40 3.68 -13.03 10.70
C GLU A 40 3.00 -12.30 11.86
N GLY A 41 3.45 -11.08 12.20
CA GLY A 41 2.76 -10.18 13.12
C GLY A 41 1.31 -9.92 12.69
N LEU A 42 1.10 -9.38 11.49
CA LEU A 42 -0.24 -9.12 10.95
C LEU A 42 -1.11 -10.39 10.88
N ARG A 43 -0.51 -11.52 10.49
CA ARG A 43 -1.20 -12.81 10.44
C ARG A 43 -1.59 -13.32 11.82
N SER A 44 -0.73 -13.17 12.82
CA SER A 44 -1.00 -13.59 14.20
C SER A 44 -2.07 -12.73 14.86
N SER A 45 -2.17 -11.47 14.46
CA SER A 45 -3.18 -10.51 14.94
C SER A 45 -4.47 -10.53 14.11
N TRP A 46 -4.67 -11.53 13.26
CA TRP A 46 -5.83 -11.61 12.38
C TRP A 46 -7.16 -11.47 13.12
N ASN A 47 -7.32 -12.15 14.26
CA ASN A 47 -8.55 -12.09 15.06
C ASN A 47 -8.71 -10.77 15.85
N GLU A 48 -7.62 -10.04 16.08
CA GLU A 48 -7.66 -8.68 16.65
C GLU A 48 -8.14 -7.69 15.58
N ILE A 49 -7.64 -7.82 14.35
CA ILE A 49 -7.99 -6.96 13.22
C ILE A 49 -9.40 -7.26 12.71
N PHE A 50 -9.78 -8.54 12.61
CA PHE A 50 -11.07 -9.02 12.12
C PHE A 50 -11.72 -10.00 13.12
N PRO A 51 -12.36 -9.50 14.20
CA PRO A 51 -12.98 -10.36 15.21
C PRO A 51 -14.05 -11.33 14.67
N ASP A 52 -14.75 -10.94 13.60
CA ASP A 52 -15.75 -11.78 12.91
C ASP A 52 -15.16 -12.59 11.74
N GLY A 53 -13.85 -12.47 11.48
CA GLY A 53 -13.15 -13.07 10.35
C GLY A 53 -13.45 -12.44 8.98
N ASN A 54 -14.27 -11.39 8.91
CA ASN A 54 -14.63 -10.71 7.67
C ASN A 54 -13.58 -9.66 7.28
N ARG A 55 -12.78 -9.98 6.27
CA ARG A 55 -11.73 -9.11 5.73
C ARG A 55 -12.14 -8.37 4.46
N ASN A 56 -13.34 -8.63 3.94
CA ASN A 56 -13.74 -8.18 2.62
C ASN A 56 -13.69 -6.65 2.55
N ALA A 57 -12.96 -6.12 1.55
CA ALA A 57 -12.74 -4.69 1.36
C ALA A 57 -12.21 -3.92 2.59
N ALA A 58 -11.60 -4.63 3.54
CA ALA A 58 -11.25 -4.10 4.85
C ALA A 58 -9.75 -3.78 4.99
N GLY A 59 -9.10 -3.35 3.91
CA GLY A 59 -7.72 -2.84 3.95
C GLY A 59 -7.53 -1.68 4.93
N ALA A 60 -8.57 -0.86 5.13
CA ALA A 60 -8.60 0.21 6.12
C ALA A 60 -8.28 -0.25 7.56
N LYS A 61 -8.69 -1.47 7.93
CA LYS A 61 -8.39 -2.01 9.27
C LYS A 61 -6.92 -2.35 9.44
N PHE A 62 -6.28 -2.88 8.40
CA PHE A 62 -4.83 -3.10 8.41
C PHE A 62 -4.09 -1.77 8.54
N PHE A 63 -4.47 -0.75 7.78
CA PHE A 63 -3.84 0.57 7.88
C PHE A 63 -3.93 1.12 9.31
N LYS A 64 -5.14 1.11 9.90
CA LYS A 64 -5.38 1.57 11.27
C LYS A 64 -4.55 0.77 12.29
N TYR A 65 -4.55 -0.55 12.17
CA TYR A 65 -3.78 -1.43 13.03
C TYR A 65 -2.27 -1.12 12.97
N ILE A 66 -1.71 -1.01 11.77
CA ILE A 66 -0.29 -0.72 11.56
C ILE A 66 0.06 0.65 12.12
N LEU A 67 -0.79 1.66 11.87
CA LEU A 67 -0.59 3.01 12.38
C LEU A 67 -0.52 3.06 13.92
N GLU A 68 -1.30 2.23 14.61
CA GLU A 68 -1.34 2.20 16.08
C GLU A 68 -0.21 1.38 16.70
N LYS A 69 0.30 0.37 15.99
CA LYS A 69 1.36 -0.52 16.50
C LYS A 69 2.76 -0.03 16.14
N GLU A 70 2.94 0.64 15.00
CA GLU A 70 4.25 1.04 14.50
C GLU A 70 4.53 2.52 14.79
N ASN A 71 5.38 2.75 15.79
CA ASN A 71 5.89 4.07 16.15
C ASN A 71 7.13 4.49 15.34
N ASN A 72 7.66 3.60 14.49
CA ASN A 72 8.82 3.85 13.64
C ASN A 72 8.37 3.92 12.17
N PHE A 73 8.76 4.99 11.48
CA PHE A 73 8.32 5.22 10.10
C PHE A 73 8.74 4.10 9.15
N GLU A 74 9.96 3.58 9.26
CA GLU A 74 10.45 2.51 8.39
C GLU A 74 9.61 1.24 8.58
N LYS A 75 9.34 0.82 9.82
CA LYS A 75 8.45 -0.31 10.10
C LYS A 75 7.01 -0.06 9.63
N PHE A 76 6.49 1.16 9.84
CA PHE A 76 5.18 1.54 9.31
C PHE A 76 5.13 1.36 7.79
N THR A 77 6.16 1.81 7.07
CA THR A 77 6.23 1.64 5.62
C THR A 77 6.38 0.17 5.22
N GLU A 78 7.25 -0.62 5.86
CA GLU A 78 7.41 -2.04 5.54
C GLU A 78 6.11 -2.83 5.77
N SER A 79 5.45 -2.62 6.90
CA SER A 79 4.19 -3.28 7.23
C SER A 79 3.06 -2.93 6.25
N ASN A 80 3.06 -1.70 5.71
CA ASN A 80 2.06 -1.28 4.72
C ASN A 80 2.20 -1.96 3.33
N LYS A 81 3.28 -2.71 3.07
CA LYS A 81 3.43 -3.53 1.86
C LYS A 81 2.62 -4.83 1.90
N LEU A 82 2.21 -5.24 3.10
CA LEU A 82 1.84 -6.62 3.42
C LEU A 82 0.33 -6.88 3.42
N TYR A 83 -0.47 -5.94 2.95
CA TYR A 83 -1.90 -6.12 2.73
C TYR A 83 -2.38 -5.40 1.47
N CYS A 84 -3.47 -5.89 0.90
CA CYS A 84 -4.13 -5.25 -0.22
C CYS A 84 -5.20 -4.28 0.29
N ALA A 85 -5.05 -2.99 -0.01
CA ALA A 85 -6.00 -1.95 0.37
C ALA A 85 -7.42 -2.22 -0.16
N VAL A 86 -7.52 -2.78 -1.37
CA VAL A 86 -8.80 -3.08 -2.04
C VAL A 86 -9.49 -4.30 -1.44
N SER A 87 -8.76 -5.40 -1.18
CA SER A 87 -9.40 -6.67 -0.82
C SER A 87 -9.35 -7.04 0.66
N GLY A 88 -8.49 -6.39 1.45
CA GLY A 88 -8.19 -6.80 2.83
C GLY A 88 -7.47 -8.15 2.91
N SER A 89 -6.77 -8.56 1.85
CA SER A 89 -5.96 -9.79 1.84
C SER A 89 -4.51 -9.50 2.20
N LEU A 90 -3.85 -10.40 2.94
CA LEU A 90 -2.41 -10.33 3.14
C LEU A 90 -1.64 -10.51 1.83
N ILE A 91 -0.55 -9.78 1.70
CA ILE A 91 0.40 -9.87 0.59
C ILE A 91 1.68 -10.50 1.14
N LYS A 92 2.14 -11.56 0.47
CA LYS A 92 3.36 -12.27 0.90
C LYS A 92 4.59 -11.36 0.81
N PRO A 93 5.55 -11.51 1.75
CA PRO A 93 6.82 -10.79 1.69
C PRO A 93 7.55 -10.95 0.34
N GLY A 94 8.27 -9.91 -0.07
CA GLY A 94 9.04 -9.89 -1.31
C GLY A 94 8.19 -9.71 -2.58
N LYS A 95 6.89 -9.45 -2.46
CA LYS A 95 6.04 -9.08 -3.60
C LYS A 95 6.57 -7.76 -4.20
N LYS A 96 6.71 -7.71 -5.53
CA LYS A 96 7.09 -6.47 -6.22
C LYS A 96 5.89 -5.53 -6.34
N PRO A 97 6.07 -4.22 -6.12
CA PRO A 97 5.01 -3.25 -6.34
C PRO A 97 4.74 -3.03 -7.83
N HIS A 98 3.61 -2.40 -8.12
CA HIS A 98 3.31 -1.81 -9.42
C HIS A 98 3.37 -0.29 -9.32
N ASN A 99 3.86 0.36 -10.38
CA ASN A 99 3.72 1.80 -10.49
C ASN A 99 2.31 2.16 -10.89
N ILE A 100 1.69 3.00 -10.06
CA ILE A 100 0.35 3.54 -10.29
C ILE A 100 0.40 5.06 -10.13
N TYR A 101 -0.67 5.72 -10.55
CA TYR A 101 -0.93 7.10 -10.15
C TYR A 101 -2.36 7.22 -9.62
N LEU A 102 -2.56 8.15 -8.70
CA LEU A 102 -3.89 8.58 -8.25
C LEU A 102 -3.92 10.12 -8.22
N ASN A 103 -5.12 10.69 -8.26
CA ASN A 103 -5.26 12.14 -8.10
C ASN A 103 -5.15 12.51 -6.62
N ASP A 104 -4.44 13.60 -6.35
CA ASP A 104 -4.44 14.27 -5.06
C ASP A 104 -5.84 14.78 -4.71
N PHE A 105 -6.26 14.63 -3.46
CA PHE A 105 -7.58 15.04 -3.01
C PHE A 105 -7.79 16.54 -3.05
N GLU A 106 -6.74 17.32 -2.74
CA GLU A 106 -6.82 18.78 -2.64
C GLU A 106 -6.48 19.44 -3.98
N THR A 107 -5.39 19.02 -4.62
CA THR A 107 -4.88 19.69 -5.83
C THR A 107 -5.37 19.07 -7.12
N ASN A 108 -5.91 17.84 -7.07
CA ASN A 108 -6.25 17.01 -8.23
C ASN A 108 -5.05 16.72 -9.16
N GLU A 109 -3.82 16.98 -8.71
CA GLU A 109 -2.60 16.59 -9.42
C GLU A 109 -2.41 15.08 -9.37
N LYS A 110 -1.81 14.50 -10.43
CA LYS A 110 -1.47 13.07 -10.42
C LYS A 110 -0.23 12.83 -9.56
N ILE A 111 -0.38 11.96 -8.56
CA ILE A 111 0.70 11.49 -7.69
C ILE A 111 1.03 10.05 -8.06
N CYS A 112 2.29 9.84 -8.42
CA CYS A 112 2.84 8.55 -8.84
C CYS A 112 3.53 7.89 -7.65
N GLY A 113 3.42 6.57 -7.56
CA GLY A 113 4.12 5.82 -6.52
C GLY A 113 4.07 4.32 -6.75
N ASP A 114 4.57 3.60 -5.76
CA ASP A 114 4.59 2.16 -5.69
C ASP A 114 3.40 1.67 -4.86
N TYR A 115 2.64 0.73 -5.43
CA TYR A 115 1.51 0.11 -4.76
C TYR A 115 1.63 -1.42 -4.79
N TYR A 116 1.42 -2.01 -3.62
CA TYR A 116 1.46 -3.45 -3.41
C TYR A 116 0.04 -4.00 -3.51
N ALA A 117 -0.20 -4.89 -4.48
CA ALA A 117 -1.51 -5.47 -4.73
C ALA A 117 -1.46 -7.00 -4.67
N CYS A 118 -2.57 -7.60 -4.24
CA CYS A 118 -2.74 -9.05 -4.23
C CYS A 118 -3.04 -9.62 -5.64
N CYS A 119 -3.73 -8.86 -6.49
CA CYS A 119 -4.08 -9.22 -7.86
C CYS A 119 -4.20 -7.98 -8.77
N TRP A 120 -4.19 -8.20 -10.09
CA TRP A 120 -4.17 -7.10 -11.05
C TRP A 120 -5.45 -6.23 -11.07
N PRO A 121 -6.69 -6.74 -10.84
CA PRO A 121 -7.88 -5.89 -10.84
C PRO A 121 -7.82 -4.84 -9.71
N CYS A 122 -7.23 -5.18 -8.56
CA CYS A 122 -7.06 -4.24 -7.46
C CYS A 122 -6.17 -3.03 -7.81
N LEU A 123 -5.30 -3.14 -8.82
CA LEU A 123 -4.55 -2.00 -9.33
C LEU A 123 -5.49 -1.00 -10.02
N CYS A 124 -6.43 -1.51 -10.81
CA CYS A 124 -7.39 -0.70 -11.54
C CYS A 124 -8.41 -0.07 -10.59
N ASP A 125 -8.95 -0.88 -9.68
CA ASP A 125 -9.97 -0.46 -8.74
C ASP A 125 -9.41 0.63 -7.79
N VAL A 126 -8.16 0.50 -7.31
CA VAL A 126 -7.56 1.56 -6.46
C VAL A 126 -7.31 2.84 -7.25
N MET A 127 -6.83 2.76 -8.49
CA MET A 127 -6.55 3.93 -9.33
C MET A 127 -7.83 4.69 -9.73
N LEU A 128 -8.95 3.98 -9.89
CA LEU A 128 -10.21 4.58 -10.33
C LEU A 128 -11.00 5.19 -9.17
N TYR A 129 -11.08 4.51 -8.04
CA TYR A 129 -12.02 4.87 -6.95
C TYR A 129 -11.36 5.54 -5.74
N SER A 130 -10.05 5.76 -5.79
CA SER A 130 -9.31 6.33 -4.65
C SER A 130 -8.55 7.61 -5.02
N LYS A 131 -8.20 8.38 -3.99
CA LYS A 131 -7.41 9.60 -4.08
C LYS A 131 -6.27 9.58 -3.06
N ILE A 132 -5.23 10.37 -3.29
CA ILE A 132 -4.20 10.62 -2.28
C ILE A 132 -4.65 11.75 -1.36
N ASN A 133 -4.65 11.50 -0.07
CA ASN A 133 -4.77 12.52 0.96
C ASN A 133 -3.46 12.56 1.77
N ARG A 134 -2.84 13.73 1.88
CA ARG A 134 -1.56 13.91 2.57
C ARG A 134 -1.82 14.25 4.02
N THR A 135 -1.17 13.54 4.93
CA THR A 135 -1.23 13.87 6.35
C THR A 135 0.16 13.78 6.97
N MET A 136 0.42 14.64 7.94
CA MET A 136 1.60 14.53 8.77
C MET A 136 1.33 13.53 9.90
N ILE A 137 2.19 12.54 10.07
CA ILE A 137 2.12 11.57 11.17
C ILE A 137 3.40 11.68 11.98
N HIS A 138 3.26 11.74 13.31
CA HIS A 138 4.39 11.79 14.22
C HIS A 138 4.80 10.38 14.60
N PHE A 139 6.05 10.05 14.31
CA PHE A 139 6.75 8.84 14.69
C PHE A 139 7.80 9.18 15.76
N GLU A 140 8.45 8.17 16.33
CA GLU A 140 9.52 8.40 17.30
C GLU A 140 10.69 9.16 16.67
N GLY A 141 10.83 10.43 17.05
CA GLY A 141 11.94 11.29 16.67
C GLY A 141 11.74 12.11 15.38
N ASN A 142 10.70 11.83 14.59
CA ASN A 142 10.40 12.56 13.35
C ASN A 142 8.90 12.63 13.04
N ALA A 143 8.51 13.68 12.30
CA ALA A 143 7.20 13.77 11.69
C ALA A 143 7.36 13.55 10.17
N GLU A 144 6.54 12.66 9.61
CA GLU A 144 6.64 12.26 8.20
C GLU A 144 5.34 12.55 7.47
N THR A 145 5.45 12.95 6.21
CA THR A 145 4.27 13.14 5.34
C THR A 145 3.88 11.80 4.73
N VAL A 146 2.71 11.31 5.14
CA VAL A 146 2.12 10.07 4.65
C VAL A 146 1.16 10.38 3.52
N HIS A 147 1.36 9.71 2.37
CA HIS A 147 0.49 9.76 1.21
C HIS A 147 -0.56 8.65 1.35
N ALA A 148 -1.62 8.93 2.11
CA ALA A 148 -2.67 7.98 2.40
C ALA A 148 -3.57 7.79 1.17
N ILE A 149 -3.84 6.54 0.81
CA ILE A 149 -4.84 6.20 -0.22
C ILE A 149 -6.20 6.23 0.46
N THR A 150 -7.12 7.03 -0.07
CA THR A 150 -8.43 7.28 0.55
C THR A 150 -9.59 7.13 -0.43
N ILE A 151 -10.73 6.67 0.07
CA ILE A 151 -12.01 6.66 -0.64
C ILE A 151 -13.00 7.60 0.05
N ASP A 152 -14.08 7.95 -0.65
CA ASP A 152 -15.14 8.80 -0.08
C ASP A 152 -15.78 8.13 1.15
N ASN A 153 -16.40 8.92 2.04
CA ASN A 153 -17.14 8.38 3.19
C ASN A 153 -18.24 7.43 2.69
N PRO A 154 -18.19 6.12 3.00
CA PRO A 154 -19.15 5.16 2.48
C PRO A 154 -20.46 5.11 3.30
N CYS A 155 -20.54 5.82 4.43
CA CYS A 155 -21.55 5.57 5.45
C CYS A 155 -22.92 6.16 5.15
N GLU A 156 -23.01 7.15 4.26
CA GLU A 156 -24.27 7.73 3.78
C GLU A 156 -24.84 7.01 2.55
N LYS A 157 -24.16 5.98 2.05
CA LYS A 157 -24.60 5.25 0.87
C LYS A 157 -25.91 4.53 1.13
N LYS A 158 -26.84 4.68 0.18
CA LYS A 158 -28.13 3.99 0.20
C LYS A 158 -27.97 2.47 0.13
N TYR A 159 -26.97 2.01 -0.62
CA TYR A 159 -26.67 0.59 -0.81
C TYR A 159 -25.27 0.31 -0.29
N PHE A 160 -25.20 -0.42 0.82
CA PHE A 160 -23.94 -0.90 1.41
C PHE A 160 -23.81 -2.39 1.07
N PRO A 161 -22.65 -2.88 0.61
CA PRO A 161 -22.50 -4.30 0.27
C PRO A 161 -22.78 -5.20 1.48
N GLU A 162 -23.57 -6.26 1.29
CA GLU A 162 -23.96 -7.17 2.38
C GLU A 162 -22.80 -8.07 2.83
N GLU A 163 -21.79 -8.23 1.97
CA GLU A 163 -20.63 -9.09 2.21
C GLU A 163 -19.59 -8.48 3.15
N ILE A 164 -19.79 -7.23 3.59
CA ILE A 164 -18.88 -6.50 4.47
C ILE A 164 -19.54 -6.14 5.80
N ASN A 165 -18.74 -6.13 6.86
CA ASN A 165 -19.20 -5.64 8.15
C ASN A 165 -19.22 -4.11 8.13
N ARG A 166 -20.43 -3.53 8.05
CA ARG A 166 -20.63 -2.07 8.05
C ARG A 166 -20.08 -1.39 9.29
N GLU A 167 -20.11 -2.03 10.45
CA GLU A 167 -19.63 -1.46 11.71
C GLU A 167 -18.12 -1.24 11.72
N TYR A 168 -17.36 -1.90 10.83
CA TYR A 168 -15.94 -1.61 10.64
C TYR A 168 -15.68 -0.26 10.02
N PHE A 169 -16.63 0.29 9.27
CA PHE A 169 -16.42 1.52 8.52
C PHE A 169 -17.25 2.65 9.07
N CYS A 170 -18.39 2.35 9.70
CA CYS A 170 -19.43 3.34 9.96
C CYS A 170 -19.96 3.28 11.39
N SER A 171 -20.05 4.46 12.01
CA SER A 171 -20.83 4.72 13.21
C SER A 171 -21.97 5.68 12.82
N GLY A 172 -23.15 5.13 12.55
CA GLY A 172 -24.22 5.89 11.90
C GLY A 172 -23.82 6.32 10.47
N SER A 173 -23.88 7.62 10.18
CA SER A 173 -23.48 8.26 8.91
C SER A 173 -22.00 8.66 8.85
N GLU A 174 -21.28 8.56 9.97
CA GLU A 174 -19.88 8.96 10.08
C GLU A 174 -18.94 7.76 9.97
N ILE A 175 -17.68 8.03 9.59
CA ILE A 175 -16.64 7.01 9.58
C ILE A 175 -16.35 6.56 11.02
N ASN A 176 -16.29 5.26 11.26
CA ASN A 176 -15.98 4.68 12.56
C ASN A 176 -14.48 4.78 12.88
N THR A 177 -14.06 5.89 13.48
CA THR A 177 -12.64 6.16 13.81
C THR A 177 -12.05 5.24 14.88
N ASP A 178 -12.88 4.47 15.59
CA ASP A 178 -12.42 3.47 16.55
C ASP A 178 -11.81 2.25 15.84
N SER A 179 -12.24 1.95 14.62
CA SER A 179 -11.84 0.74 13.89
C SER A 179 -11.09 1.01 12.58
N VAL A 180 -11.21 2.22 12.02
CA VAL A 180 -10.51 2.66 10.81
C VAL A 180 -9.95 4.08 10.97
N LYS A 181 -9.14 4.53 10.01
CA LYS A 181 -8.59 5.90 10.00
C LYS A 181 -9.36 6.78 9.04
N GLU A 182 -9.68 7.98 9.48
CA GLU A 182 -10.28 9.07 8.70
C GLU A 182 -9.26 10.22 8.54
N ILE A 183 -9.26 10.84 7.34
CA ILE A 183 -8.54 12.08 7.03
C ILE A 183 -9.41 12.93 6.07
N SER A 184 -9.72 14.17 6.47
CA SER A 184 -10.48 15.16 5.69
C SER A 184 -11.85 14.67 5.19
N GLY A 185 -12.60 13.96 6.03
CA GLY A 185 -13.88 13.32 5.73
C GLY A 185 -13.78 12.05 4.88
N ARG A 186 -12.57 11.50 4.68
CA ARG A 186 -12.31 10.37 3.79
C ARG A 186 -11.79 9.15 4.55
N LEU A 187 -12.18 7.97 4.12
CA LEU A 187 -11.73 6.71 4.69
C LEU A 187 -10.34 6.36 4.14
N VAL A 188 -9.36 6.16 5.02
CA VAL A 188 -8.04 5.66 4.64
C VAL A 188 -8.07 4.15 4.47
N ILE A 189 -7.65 3.69 3.30
CA ILE A 189 -7.63 2.27 2.94
C ILE A 189 -6.21 1.71 2.76
N GLY A 190 -5.22 2.57 2.57
CA GLY A 190 -3.87 2.16 2.20
C GLY A 190 -2.83 3.27 2.23
N TYR A 191 -1.62 2.92 1.84
CA TYR A 191 -0.47 3.81 1.74
C TYR A 191 0.15 3.73 0.35
N LEU A 192 0.45 4.88 -0.26
CA LEU A 192 1.20 4.96 -1.51
C LEU A 192 2.68 5.15 -1.20
N HIS A 193 3.50 4.17 -1.57
CA HIS A 193 4.93 4.20 -1.31
C HIS A 193 5.65 5.07 -2.34
N ASN A 194 6.78 5.66 -1.96
CA ASN A 194 7.65 6.43 -2.86
C ASN A 194 6.88 7.48 -3.68
N ALA A 195 5.87 8.09 -3.06
CA ALA A 195 4.95 8.99 -3.70
C ALA A 195 5.64 10.29 -4.15
N THR A 196 5.42 10.68 -5.40
CA THR A 196 5.96 11.90 -6.01
C THR A 196 4.97 12.45 -7.03
N THR A 197 5.03 13.75 -7.34
CA THR A 197 4.27 14.31 -8.46
C THR A 197 4.65 13.60 -9.76
N CYS A 198 3.66 13.15 -10.52
CA CYS A 198 3.90 12.43 -11.76
C CYS A 198 4.54 13.33 -12.84
N SER A 199 5.56 12.82 -13.52
CA SER A 199 5.98 13.34 -14.82
C SER A 199 5.11 12.78 -15.95
N SER A 200 5.06 13.47 -17.09
CA SER A 200 4.37 12.98 -18.29
C SER A 200 4.90 11.62 -18.76
N ASP A 201 6.21 11.42 -18.71
CA ASP A 201 6.84 10.13 -19.08
C ASP A 201 6.41 9.00 -18.15
N LYS A 202 6.28 9.28 -16.83
CA LYS A 202 5.84 8.28 -15.86
C LYS A 202 4.38 7.90 -16.08
N ILE A 203 3.52 8.87 -16.40
CA ILE A 203 2.12 8.62 -16.76
C ILE A 203 2.05 7.73 -18.00
N LEU A 204 2.80 8.07 -19.06
CA LEU A 204 2.85 7.26 -20.29
C LEU A 204 3.35 5.85 -20.01
N GLN A 205 4.32 5.66 -19.11
CA GLN A 205 4.78 4.34 -18.71
C GLN A 205 3.65 3.53 -18.06
N ILE A 206 2.90 4.14 -17.13
CA ILE A 206 1.80 3.49 -16.42
C ILE A 206 0.65 3.16 -17.40
N ASP A 207 0.27 4.09 -18.26
CA ASP A 207 -0.81 3.90 -19.24
C ASP A 207 -0.50 2.82 -20.29
N ASN A 208 0.79 2.61 -20.60
CA ASN A 208 1.22 1.58 -21.53
C ASN A 208 1.51 0.22 -20.87
N ASP A 209 1.56 0.17 -19.53
CA ASP A 209 1.75 -1.09 -18.80
C ASP A 209 0.60 -2.07 -19.08
N ARG A 210 0.94 -3.35 -19.04
CA ARG A 210 -0.06 -4.41 -19.28
C ARG A 210 -1.18 -4.36 -18.23
N PHE A 211 -0.83 -4.23 -16.96
CA PHE A 211 -1.78 -4.34 -15.85
C PHE A 211 -2.39 -2.99 -15.51
N THR A 212 -1.57 -1.97 -15.26
CA THR A 212 -2.05 -0.65 -14.79
C THR A 212 -2.60 0.24 -15.90
N GLY A 213 -2.32 -0.08 -17.16
CA GLY A 213 -2.82 0.63 -18.33
C GLY A 213 -3.85 -0.18 -19.12
N LYS A 214 -3.37 -1.13 -19.93
CA LYS A 214 -4.19 -1.86 -20.93
C LYS A 214 -5.33 -2.64 -20.29
N LEU A 215 -5.06 -3.46 -19.28
CA LEU A 215 -6.11 -4.23 -18.60
C LEU A 215 -7.02 -3.35 -17.75
N CYS A 216 -6.50 -2.29 -17.14
CA CYS A 216 -7.36 -1.31 -16.44
C CYS A 216 -8.31 -0.59 -17.38
N SER A 217 -7.91 -0.26 -18.60
CA SER A 217 -8.83 0.33 -19.59
C SER A 217 -10.02 -0.60 -19.87
N VAL A 218 -9.83 -1.92 -19.87
CA VAL A 218 -10.92 -2.89 -20.06
C VAL A 218 -11.77 -2.98 -18.78
N ARG A 219 -11.13 -3.18 -17.62
CA ARG A 219 -11.80 -3.33 -16.32
C ARG A 219 -12.67 -2.12 -15.97
N ASN A 220 -12.14 -0.92 -16.18
CA ASN A 220 -12.80 0.34 -15.82
C ASN A 220 -14.01 0.66 -16.73
N ASN A 221 -14.17 -0.05 -17.84
CA ASN A 221 -15.32 0.08 -18.74
C ASN A 221 -16.41 -0.99 -18.49
N ILE A 222 -16.23 -1.87 -17.50
CA ILE A 222 -17.26 -2.84 -17.11
C ILE A 222 -18.31 -2.11 -16.25
N PRO A 223 -19.59 -2.09 -16.65
CA PRO A 223 -20.65 -1.50 -15.83
C PRO A 223 -20.73 -2.15 -14.44
N ILE A 224 -21.02 -1.36 -13.41
CA ILE A 224 -21.02 -1.84 -12.00
C ILE A 224 -22.00 -3.01 -11.79
N ASP A 225 -23.14 -3.00 -12.48
CA ASP A 225 -24.16 -4.05 -12.46
C ASP A 225 -23.73 -5.35 -13.18
N LYS A 226 -22.64 -5.29 -13.95
CA LYS A 226 -22.07 -6.43 -14.69
C LYS A 226 -20.74 -6.93 -14.12
N LEU A 227 -20.31 -6.40 -12.98
CA LEU A 227 -19.11 -6.88 -12.31
C LEU A 227 -19.39 -8.30 -11.76
N ASP A 228 -18.58 -9.26 -12.20
CA ASP A 228 -18.76 -10.68 -11.91
C ASP A 228 -17.89 -11.09 -10.71
N PHE A 229 -18.57 -11.24 -9.57
CA PHE A 229 -18.14 -11.60 -8.21
C PHE A 229 -16.62 -11.64 -7.90
N GLY A 230 -16.18 -10.70 -7.06
CA GLY A 230 -14.90 -10.75 -6.34
C GLY A 230 -14.76 -9.67 -5.28
N MET A 231 -13.71 -9.74 -4.45
CA MET A 231 -13.45 -8.70 -3.42
C MET A 231 -13.23 -7.30 -4.02
N GLY A 232 -12.76 -7.21 -5.27
CA GLY A 232 -12.68 -5.94 -5.99
C GLY A 232 -14.05 -5.32 -6.24
N ASP A 233 -15.07 -6.12 -6.57
CA ASP A 233 -16.42 -5.60 -6.82
C ASP A 233 -17.10 -5.15 -5.53
N ILE A 234 -16.87 -5.88 -4.43
CA ILE A 234 -17.29 -5.48 -3.08
C ILE A 234 -16.66 -4.12 -2.74
N PHE A 235 -15.37 -3.95 -3.02
CA PHE A 235 -14.67 -2.67 -2.83
C PHE A 235 -15.24 -1.56 -3.71
N ILE A 236 -15.53 -1.82 -4.98
CA ILE A 236 -16.14 -0.82 -5.88
C ILE A 236 -17.47 -0.34 -5.31
N LYS A 237 -18.34 -1.26 -4.86
CA LYS A 237 -19.60 -0.91 -4.21
C LYS A 237 -19.40 -0.15 -2.89
N LEU A 238 -18.33 -0.44 -2.15
CA LEU A 238 -17.97 0.31 -0.95
C LEU A 238 -17.42 1.71 -1.27
N ALA A 239 -16.67 1.87 -2.37
CA ALA A 239 -15.96 3.10 -2.72
C ALA A 239 -16.77 4.07 -3.60
N ASN A 240 -17.67 3.55 -4.44
CA ASN A 240 -18.55 4.33 -5.34
C ASN A 240 -19.95 4.60 -4.80
#